data_AF-A0A2T4Y8R2-F1
#
_entry.id   AF-A0A2T4Y8R2-F1
#
_cell.length_a   1.000
_cell.length_b   1.000
_cell.length_c   1.000
_cell.angle_alpha   90.00
_cell.angle_beta   90.00
_cell.angle_gamma   90.00
#
_symmetry.space_group_name_H-M   'P 1'
#
loop_
_entity.id
_entity.type
_entity.pdbx_description
1 polymer ?
#
loop_
_entity_poly.entity_id
_entity_poly.type
_entity_poly.pdbx_seq_one_letter_code
_entity_poly.pdbx_strand_id
1 'polypeptide(L)'
;MANGNIERFLGGPLLSVLVRLLFISLLVGAAMAFLGLSPRALYETAARFVRSLGDLGFGAVREVGQWVIAGALLVVPIWLLSRLFASRR
;
A
#
# COMPACT_ATOMS: atom_id res chain seq x y z
N MET A 1 -32.74 18.30 35.32
CA MET A 1 -31.51 19.09 35.53
C MET A 1 -30.40 18.44 34.72
N ALA A 2 -30.14 18.94 33.51
CA ALA A 2 -29.36 18.26 32.47
C ALA A 2 -27.97 18.91 32.26
N ASN A 3 -27.21 19.12 33.34
CA ASN A 3 -25.96 19.89 33.27
C ASN A 3 -24.68 19.09 33.56
N GLY A 4 -24.76 17.79 33.86
CA GLY A 4 -23.58 17.00 34.27
C GLY A 4 -22.75 16.37 33.14
N ASN A 5 -23.29 16.26 31.92
CA ASN A 5 -22.64 15.54 30.82
C ASN A 5 -21.86 16.44 29.85
N ILE A 6 -22.18 17.74 29.81
CA ILE A 6 -21.56 18.69 28.89
C ILE A 6 -20.18 19.14 29.42
N GLU A 7 -20.00 19.26 30.74
CA GLU A 7 -18.70 19.63 31.33
C GLU A 7 -17.64 18.53 31.23
N ARG A 8 -18.03 17.24 31.23
CA ARG A 8 -17.10 16.13 30.95
C ARG A 8 -16.76 16.02 29.45
N PHE A 9 -17.65 16.48 28.57
CA PHE A 9 -17.37 16.62 27.13
C PHE A 9 -16.51 17.84 26.81
N LEU A 10 -16.62 18.92 27.59
CA LEU A 10 -15.84 20.15 27.46
C LEU A 10 -14.51 20.11 28.24
N GLY A 11 -14.29 19.10 29.09
CA GLY A 11 -13.14 18.99 30.01
C GLY A 11 -12.16 17.82 29.80
N GLY A 12 -12.32 17.02 28.73
CA GLY A 12 -11.38 15.96 28.30
C GLY A 12 -12.10 14.61 28.05
N PRO A 13 -11.69 13.74 27.10
CA PRO A 13 -10.40 13.56 26.40
C PRO A 13 -10.50 13.70 24.86
N LEU A 14 -11.53 14.37 24.31
CA LEU A 14 -11.61 14.69 22.88
C LEU A 14 -10.97 16.04 22.55
N LEU A 15 -11.26 17.08 23.34
CA LEU A 15 -10.73 18.44 23.09
C LEU A 15 -9.20 18.47 23.18
N SER A 16 -8.62 17.76 24.16
CA SER A 16 -7.17 17.63 24.32
C SER A 16 -6.52 16.88 23.16
N VAL A 17 -7.19 15.86 22.61
CA VAL A 17 -6.74 15.14 21.41
C VAL A 17 -6.83 16.02 20.18
N LEU A 18 -7.89 16.82 20.03
CA LEU A 18 -8.05 17.75 18.90
C LEU A 18 -6.97 18.84 18.91
N VAL A 19 -6.70 19.45 20.07
CA VAL A 19 -5.64 20.45 20.23
C VAL A 19 -4.26 19.82 19.96
N ARG A 20 -4.02 18.60 20.45
CA ARG A 20 -2.76 17.89 20.20
C ARG A 20 -2.60 17.50 18.73
N LEU A 21 -3.66 17.05 18.07
CA LEU A 21 -3.66 16.79 16.62
C LEU A 21 -3.41 18.05 15.82
N LEU A 22 -4.06 19.17 16.18
CA LEU A 22 -3.84 20.47 15.55
C LEU A 22 -2.38 20.89 15.70
N PHE A 23 -1.82 20.79 16.91
CA PHE A 23 -0.45 21.16 17.20
C PHE A 23 0.56 20.28 16.45
N ILE A 24 0.35 18.96 16.45
CA ILE A 24 1.18 18.00 15.70
C ILE A 24 1.08 18.27 14.19
N SER A 25 -0.11 18.52 13.66
CA SER A 25 -0.31 18.86 12.24
C SER A 25 0.41 20.15 11.86
N LEU A 26 0.35 21.19 12.72
CA LEU A 26 1.10 22.44 12.53
C LEU A 26 2.61 22.20 12.58
N LEU A 27 3.09 21.41 13.53
CA LEU A 27 4.50 21.08 13.67
C LEU A 27 5.02 20.31 12.44
N VAL A 28 4.26 19.32 11.97
CA VAL A 28 4.58 18.53 10.78
C VAL A 28 4.50 19.39 9.52
N GLY A 29 3.50 20.26 9.39
CA GLY A 29 3.38 21.20 8.28
C GLY A 29 4.53 22.20 8.23
N ALA A 30 4.92 22.75 9.38
CA ALA A 30 6.09 23.60 9.50
C ALA A 30 7.36 22.83 9.16
N ALA A 31 7.55 21.61 9.67
CA ALA A 31 8.69 20.77 9.34
C ALA A 31 8.77 20.45 7.83
N MET A 32 7.64 20.14 7.19
CA MET A 32 7.58 20.00 5.73
C MET A 32 8.00 21.29 5.00
N ALA A 33 7.54 22.45 5.46
CA ALA A 33 7.92 23.73 4.89
C ALA A 33 9.41 24.06 5.09
N PHE A 34 9.97 23.75 6.26
CA PHE A 34 11.40 23.89 6.56
C PHE A 34 12.27 22.96 5.69
N LEU A 35 11.80 21.75 5.40
CA LEU A 35 12.46 20.80 4.50
C LEU A 35 12.26 21.15 3.01
N GLY A 36 11.48 22.18 2.69
CA GLY A 36 11.11 22.53 1.31
C GLY A 36 10.19 21.48 0.64
N LEU A 37 9.67 20.52 1.40
CA LEU A 37 8.81 19.46 0.92
C LEU A 37 7.37 19.98 0.83
N SER A 38 6.96 20.41 -0.37
CA SER A 38 5.55 20.75 -0.58
C SER A 38 4.68 19.48 -0.54
N PRO A 39 3.49 19.53 0.08
CA PRO A 39 2.57 18.38 0.15
C PRO A 39 2.25 17.81 -1.24
N ARG A 40 2.20 18.69 -2.25
CA ARG A 40 1.96 18.33 -3.64
C ARG A 40 3.14 17.57 -4.26
N ALA A 41 4.38 17.96 -3.96
CA ALA A 41 5.58 17.27 -4.48
C ALA A 41 5.73 15.84 -3.92
N LEU A 42 5.39 15.60 -2.64
CA LEU A 42 5.39 14.25 -2.07
C LEU A 42 4.37 13.35 -2.76
N TYR A 43 3.16 13.87 -2.99
CA TYR A 43 2.11 13.13 -3.71
C TYR A 43 2.49 12.85 -5.16
N GLU A 44 3.01 13.84 -5.89
CA GLU A 44 3.47 13.68 -7.28
C GLU A 44 4.65 12.71 -7.39
N THR A 45 5.55 12.69 -6.41
CA THR A 45 6.68 11.76 -6.37
C THR A 45 6.20 10.33 -6.09
N ALA A 46 5.31 10.12 -5.12
CA ALA A 46 4.70 8.81 -4.86
C ALA A 46 3.89 8.31 -6.06
N ALA A 47 3.07 9.15 -6.67
CA ALA A 47 2.28 8.79 -7.85
C ALA A 47 3.16 8.44 -9.06
N ARG A 48 4.27 9.17 -9.28
CA ARG A 48 5.26 8.83 -10.30
C ARG A 48 5.96 7.51 -9.98
N PHE A 49 6.33 7.27 -8.73
CA PHE A 49 6.97 6.04 -8.28
C PHE A 49 6.09 4.81 -8.54
N VAL A 50 4.80 4.91 -8.20
CA VAL A 50 3.81 3.86 -8.45
C VAL A 50 3.60 3.61 -9.95
N ARG A 51 3.55 4.66 -10.77
CA ARG A 51 3.45 4.52 -12.23
C ARG A 51 4.71 3.89 -12.83
N SER A 52 5.90 4.31 -12.41
CA SER A 52 7.16 3.70 -12.86
C SER A 52 7.30 2.24 -12.40
N LEU A 53 6.84 1.89 -11.20
CA LEU A 53 6.76 0.51 -10.73
C LEU A 53 5.77 -0.32 -11.54
N GLY A 54 4.65 0.28 -11.96
CA GLY A 54 3.70 -0.33 -12.87
C GLY A 54 4.35 -0.63 -14.22
N ASP A 55 4.99 0.36 -14.85
CA ASP A 55 5.61 0.21 -16.18
C ASP A 55 6.80 -0.77 -16.16
N LEU A 56 7.65 -0.70 -15.13
CA LEU A 56 8.74 -1.67 -14.89
C LEU A 56 8.20 -3.06 -14.54
N GLY A 57 7.14 -3.10 -13.73
CA GLY A 57 6.46 -4.32 -13.30
C GLY A 57 5.77 -5.04 -14.46
N PHE A 58 5.13 -4.33 -15.39
CA PHE A 58 4.54 -4.93 -16.59
C PHE A 58 5.60 -5.56 -17.50
N GLY A 59 6.80 -4.99 -17.56
CA GLY A 59 7.95 -5.61 -18.25
C GLY A 59 8.42 -6.90 -17.54
N ALA A 60 8.65 -6.81 -16.23
CA ALA A 60 9.09 -7.95 -15.42
C ALA A 60 8.04 -9.08 -15.37
N VAL A 61 6.75 -8.75 -15.31
CA VAL A 61 5.64 -9.72 -15.34
C VAL A 61 5.60 -10.46 -16.68
N ARG A 62 5.93 -9.80 -17.79
CA ARG A 62 6.01 -10.44 -19.10
C ARG A 62 7.16 -11.46 -19.15
N GLU A 63 8.31 -11.09 -18.59
CA GLU A 63 9.48 -11.96 -18.52
C GLU A 63 9.21 -13.16 -17.59
N VAL A 64 8.71 -12.92 -16.37
CA VAL A 64 8.27 -13.99 -15.46
C VAL A 64 7.20 -14.88 -16.11
N GLY A 65 6.24 -14.30 -16.84
CA GLY A 65 5.24 -15.04 -17.60
C GLY A 65 5.85 -15.95 -18.66
N GLN A 66 6.89 -15.50 -19.38
CA GLN A 66 7.62 -16.34 -20.34
C GLN A 66 8.33 -17.51 -19.64
N TRP A 67 8.92 -17.29 -18.46
CA TRP A 67 9.58 -18.34 -17.69
C TRP A 67 8.56 -19.36 -17.14
N VAL A 68 7.40 -18.89 -16.69
CA VAL A 68 6.27 -19.75 -16.27
C VAL A 68 5.76 -20.58 -17.45
N ILE A 69 5.58 -19.98 -18.62
CA ILE A 69 5.14 -20.70 -19.84
C ILE A 69 6.20 -21.73 -20.26
N ALA A 70 7.49 -21.37 -20.24
CA ALA A 70 8.58 -22.28 -20.58
C ALA A 70 8.63 -23.49 -19.61
N GLY A 71 8.48 -23.25 -18.31
CA GLY A 71 8.38 -24.32 -17.31
C GLY A 71 7.13 -25.18 -17.50
N ALA A 72 5.98 -24.55 -17.75
CA ALA A 72 4.73 -25.25 -18.03
C ALA A 72 4.83 -26.14 -19.26
N LEU A 73 5.56 -25.72 -20.30
CA LEU A 73 5.78 -26.51 -21.51
C LEU A 73 6.46 -27.87 -21.22
N LEU A 74 7.31 -27.93 -20.19
CA LEU A 74 7.99 -29.14 -19.76
C LEU A 74 7.17 -29.94 -18.72
N VAL A 75 6.62 -29.25 -17.72
CA VAL A 75 5.94 -29.90 -16.59
C VAL A 75 4.60 -30.51 -17.02
N VAL A 76 3.82 -29.82 -17.86
CA VAL A 76 2.50 -30.30 -18.30
C VAL A 76 2.56 -31.67 -19.01
N PRO A 77 3.42 -31.90 -20.03
CA PRO A 77 3.49 -33.20 -20.67
C PRO A 77 4.05 -34.29 -19.77
N ILE A 78 5.05 -34.00 -18.93
CA ILE A 78 5.58 -34.97 -17.95
C ILE A 78 4.51 -35.37 -16.94
N TRP A 79 3.76 -34.39 -16.43
CA TRP A 79 2.64 -34.65 -15.52
C TRP A 79 1.55 -35.47 -16.20
N LEU A 80 1.18 -35.14 -17.45
CA LEU A 80 0.15 -35.87 -18.20
C LEU A 80 0.55 -37.33 -18.44
N LEU A 81 1.80 -37.58 -18.83
CA LEU A 81 2.35 -38.93 -19.01
C LEU A 81 2.33 -39.70 -17.69
N SER A 82 2.87 -39.12 -16.61
CA SER A 82 2.88 -39.79 -15.30
C SER A 82 1.48 -40.09 -14.79
N ARG A 83 0.52 -39.18 -15.03
CA ARG A 83 -0.91 -39.36 -14.71
C ARG A 83 -1.55 -40.49 -15.49
N LEU A 84 -1.28 -40.59 -16.79
CA LEU A 84 -1.80 -41.66 -17.65
C LEU A 84 -1.26 -43.03 -17.24
N PHE A 85 0.03 -43.13 -16.89
CA PHE A 85 0.61 -44.37 -16.40
C PHE A 85 0.11 -44.75 -15.00
N ALA A 86 -0.10 -43.75 -14.11
CA ALA A 86 -0.65 -43.98 -12.77
C ALA A 86 -2.11 -44.46 -12.82
N SER A 87 -2.89 -44.02 -13.80
CA SER A 87 -4.29 -44.43 -13.98
C SER A 87 -4.47 -45.85 -14.54
N ARG A 88 -3.39 -46.53 -14.92
CA ARG A 88 -3.41 -47.87 -15.55
C ARG A 88 -3.08 -49.01 -14.58
N ARG A 89 -2.94 -48.73 -13.28
CA ARG A 89 -2.90 -49.73 -12.19
C ARG A 89 -4.23 -49.71 -11.45
#